data_AF-A0A101V9L5-F1
#
_entry.id   AF-A0A101V9L5-F1
#
_cell.length_a   1.000
_cell.length_b   1.000
_cell.length_c   1.000
_cell.angle_alpha   90.00
_cell.angle_beta   90.00
_cell.angle_gamma   90.00
#
_symmetry.space_group_name_H-M   'P 1'
#
loop_
_entity.id
_entity.type
_entity.pdbx_description
1 polymer ?
#
loop_
_entity_poly.entity_id
_entity_poly.type
_entity_poly.pdbx_seq_one_letter_code
_entity_poly.pdbx_strand_id
1 'polypeptide(L)'
;MYIATQFSKLQKGMKLSKPIRTSVSYSVLLAEGTVINEKHLNYLYNKSLDTIYIKVEDGTLKKVLGDEIKVLDALPDCRTKEAYLDILCTMHNIFTIGREDKEIDFKPVDDVVKKLITEVTISEDMVMQLTSFRSYHEYTLTHSINVALLAVFLGHVLKLPMSLLRIIAYGGLLHDIGKLRVPAEILNKPGPLNEEELVVIRMHPIYGYEMMKEKAPKLDERFLDIILHHHEKTDGSGYPEGISGEDLSLPARIVAVADVYDALSSTRSYRQRMLPHESIEYLFVDACRKHLDEDMVKAFIHGVTIYPAGTKVELTNGQRGSVIGFQEFFPMRPTIRLEDTSEIINLLYMPNVLIKNIIHQS
;
A
#
# COMPACT_ATOMS: atom_id res chain seq x y z
N MET A 1 14.63 3.15 -15.62
CA MET A 1 14.64 4.20 -14.59
C MET A 1 13.86 5.42 -15.05
N TYR A 2 12.60 5.51 -14.61
CA TYR A 2 11.74 6.68 -14.79
C TYR A 2 12.13 7.74 -13.76
N ILE A 3 12.21 9.00 -14.18
CA ILE A 3 12.41 10.14 -13.29
C ILE A 3 11.10 10.94 -13.32
N ALA A 4 10.44 11.06 -12.17
CA ALA A 4 9.43 12.08 -11.98
C ALA A 4 10.12 13.44 -12.09
N THR A 5 9.67 14.27 -13.01
CA THR A 5 10.24 15.60 -13.22
C THR A 5 9.11 16.60 -13.24
N GLN A 6 9.27 17.72 -12.54
CA GLN A 6 8.37 18.84 -12.77
C GLN A 6 8.55 19.33 -14.20
N PHE A 7 7.46 19.83 -14.77
CA PHE A 7 7.45 20.48 -16.07
C PHE A 7 8.61 21.49 -16.25
N SER A 8 9.00 22.18 -15.17
CA SER A 8 10.09 23.17 -15.09
C SER A 8 11.48 22.65 -15.49
N LYS A 9 11.68 21.33 -15.60
CA LYS A 9 12.96 20.70 -15.94
C LYS A 9 13.08 20.15 -17.35
N LEU A 10 11.99 20.14 -18.11
CA LEU A 10 12.01 19.76 -19.51
C LEU A 10 12.80 20.80 -20.30
N GLN A 11 13.87 20.37 -20.98
CA GLN A 11 14.69 21.26 -21.81
C GLN A 11 14.62 20.88 -23.28
N LYS A 12 14.77 21.88 -24.12
CA LYS A 12 14.92 21.72 -25.57
C LYS A 12 16.08 20.77 -25.87
N GLY A 13 15.86 19.83 -26.79
CA GLY A 13 16.86 18.85 -27.21
C GLY A 13 16.80 17.51 -26.48
N MET A 14 16.04 17.39 -25.38
CA MET A 14 15.81 16.09 -24.72
C MET A 14 14.99 15.18 -25.63
N LYS A 15 15.35 13.90 -25.73
CA LYS A 15 14.56 12.89 -26.44
C LYS A 15 13.74 12.06 -25.46
N LEU A 16 12.44 11.95 -25.71
CA LEU A 16 11.55 11.14 -24.90
C LEU A 16 11.80 9.66 -25.15
N SER A 17 12.04 8.89 -24.08
CA SER A 17 12.15 7.43 -24.18
C SER A 17 10.82 6.69 -23.97
N LYS A 18 9.75 7.42 -23.60
CA LYS A 18 8.37 6.96 -23.34
C LYS A 18 7.43 8.14 -23.66
N PRO A 19 6.15 7.91 -24.00
CA PRO A 19 5.23 9.01 -24.32
C PRO A 19 4.91 9.87 -23.08
N ILE A 20 4.80 11.19 -23.24
CA ILE A 20 4.20 12.07 -22.23
C ILE A 20 2.69 11.97 -22.38
N ARG A 21 1.98 11.77 -21.27
CA ARG A 21 0.54 11.61 -21.22
C ARG A 21 -0.08 12.59 -20.24
N THR A 22 -1.34 12.95 -20.45
CA THR A 22 -2.12 13.68 -19.44
C THR A 22 -2.29 12.83 -18.19
N SER A 23 -2.12 13.40 -17.00
CA SER A 23 -2.42 12.74 -15.71
C SER A 23 -3.91 12.40 -15.52
N VAL A 24 -4.80 13.11 -16.23
CA VAL A 24 -6.25 12.96 -16.08
C VAL A 24 -6.84 11.95 -17.07
N SER A 25 -6.56 12.06 -18.38
CA SER A 25 -7.19 11.23 -19.41
C SER A 25 -6.27 10.21 -20.07
N TYR A 26 -5.02 10.10 -19.60
CA TYR A 26 -3.95 9.26 -20.18
C TYR A 26 -3.72 9.40 -21.70
N SER A 27 -4.27 10.45 -22.31
CA SER A 27 -4.09 10.78 -23.72
C SER A 27 -2.63 11.11 -24.00
N VAL A 28 -2.09 10.60 -25.10
CA VAL A 28 -0.69 10.85 -25.49
C VAL A 28 -0.59 12.31 -25.93
N LEU A 29 0.15 13.10 -25.14
CA LEU A 29 0.47 14.49 -25.44
C LEU A 29 1.70 14.56 -26.36
N LEU A 30 2.71 13.74 -26.10
CA LEU A 30 3.89 13.58 -26.94
C LEU A 30 4.26 12.10 -27.02
N ALA A 31 4.52 11.60 -28.22
CA ALA A 31 4.85 10.20 -28.44
C ALA A 31 6.27 9.86 -27.96
N GLU A 32 6.51 8.57 -27.72
CA GLU A 32 7.87 8.05 -27.52
C GLU A 32 8.78 8.39 -28.71
N GLY A 33 10.04 8.70 -28.43
CA GLY A 33 11.03 9.12 -29.42
C GLY A 33 10.98 10.61 -29.79
N THR A 34 9.98 11.37 -29.31
CA THR A 34 9.85 12.80 -29.59
C THR A 34 11.03 13.58 -29.01
N VAL A 35 11.67 14.42 -29.83
CA VAL A 35 12.67 15.39 -29.38
C VAL A 35 11.97 16.68 -28.96
N ILE A 36 12.19 17.11 -27.72
CA ILE A 36 11.55 18.29 -27.12
C ILE A 36 12.03 19.56 -27.82
N ASN A 37 11.08 20.36 -28.28
CA ASN A 37 11.30 21.67 -28.89
C ASN A 37 10.44 22.73 -28.18
N GLU A 38 10.62 24.01 -28.51
CA GLU A 38 9.88 25.12 -27.89
C GLU A 38 8.36 25.00 -28.04
N LYS A 39 7.86 24.45 -29.16
CA LYS A 39 6.42 24.22 -29.35
C LYS A 39 5.90 23.16 -28.39
N HIS A 40 6.65 22.10 -28.15
CA HIS A 40 6.32 21.06 -27.18
C HIS A 40 6.30 21.61 -25.74
N LEU A 41 7.28 22.44 -25.37
CA LEU A 41 7.32 23.09 -24.06
C LEU A 41 6.12 24.01 -23.86
N ASN A 42 5.83 24.89 -24.81
CA ASN A 42 4.68 25.79 -24.73
C ASN A 42 3.34 25.03 -24.72
N TYR A 43 3.22 23.96 -25.50
CA TYR A 43 2.04 23.09 -25.52
C TYR A 43 1.78 22.43 -24.16
N LEU A 44 2.83 21.92 -23.51
CA LEU A 44 2.73 21.31 -22.19
C LEU A 44 2.50 22.35 -21.07
N TYR A 45 3.12 23.54 -21.15
CA TYR A 45 2.92 24.64 -20.19
C TYR A 45 1.46 25.11 -20.15
N ASN A 46 0.84 25.25 -21.31
CA ASN A 46 -0.55 25.69 -21.44
C ASN A 46 -1.58 24.64 -20.98
N LYS A 47 -1.14 23.42 -20.65
CA LYS A 47 -2.00 22.32 -20.19
C LYS A 47 -2.03 22.14 -18.67
N SER A 48 -1.34 23.00 -17.90
CA SER A 48 -1.33 22.99 -16.42
C SER A 48 -1.07 21.61 -15.83
N LEU A 49 -0.03 20.92 -16.31
CA LEU A 49 0.34 19.59 -15.83
C LEU A 49 1.26 19.72 -14.61
N ASP A 50 0.80 19.23 -13.45
CA ASP A 50 1.55 19.30 -12.19
C ASP A 50 2.67 18.25 -12.10
N THR A 51 2.62 17.14 -12.87
CA THR A 51 3.65 16.08 -12.82
C THR A 51 3.80 15.34 -14.15
N ILE A 52 5.05 15.10 -14.59
CA ILE A 52 5.40 14.35 -15.82
C ILE A 52 6.54 13.36 -15.52
N TYR A 53 6.51 12.18 -16.15
CA TYR A 53 7.55 11.14 -16.01
C TYR A 53 8.45 11.07 -17.26
N ILE A 54 9.77 11.18 -17.11
CA ILE A 54 10.75 11.16 -18.23
C ILE A 54 12.03 10.39 -17.84
N LYS A 55 12.72 9.75 -18.80
CA LYS A 55 14.05 9.11 -18.63
C LYS A 55 15.15 10.01 -19.20
N VAL A 56 16.33 10.04 -18.55
CA VAL A 56 17.53 10.77 -19.04
C VAL A 56 18.66 9.77 -19.31
N GLU A 57 19.49 10.03 -20.33
CA GLU A 57 20.45 9.08 -20.93
C GLU A 57 21.75 8.83 -20.13
N ASP A 58 22.11 9.67 -19.15
CA ASP A 58 23.51 9.73 -18.68
C ASP A 58 23.78 9.18 -17.27
N GLY A 59 22.93 8.27 -16.77
CA GLY A 59 23.19 7.47 -15.56
C GLY A 59 23.35 8.23 -14.23
N THR A 60 23.27 9.56 -14.23
CA THR A 60 23.51 10.40 -13.04
C THR A 60 22.20 11.01 -12.55
N LEU A 61 21.76 10.63 -11.34
CA LEU A 61 20.68 11.30 -10.59
C LEU A 61 21.15 12.71 -10.19
N LYS A 62 20.65 13.75 -10.84
CA LYS A 62 20.78 15.13 -10.33
C LYS A 62 19.45 15.63 -9.77
N LYS A 63 19.49 15.77 -8.44
CA LYS A 63 18.53 16.37 -7.51
C LYS A 63 17.80 17.55 -8.15
N VAL A 64 16.46 17.57 -8.01
CA VAL A 64 15.62 18.75 -7.75
C VAL A 64 14.17 18.23 -7.67
N LEU A 65 13.49 18.49 -6.55
CA LEU A 65 12.04 18.42 -6.25
C LEU A 65 11.50 17.25 -5.41
N GLY A 66 10.85 17.64 -4.30
CA GLY A 66 9.76 16.93 -3.61
C GLY A 66 10.15 15.77 -2.71
N ASP A 67 9.49 15.68 -1.53
CA ASP A 67 9.64 14.57 -0.57
C ASP A 67 9.27 13.18 -1.15
N GLU A 68 8.62 13.14 -2.32
CA GLU A 68 8.27 11.91 -3.04
C GLU A 68 9.48 11.16 -3.62
N ILE A 69 10.58 11.85 -3.96
CA ILE A 69 11.79 11.18 -4.48
C ILE A 69 12.57 10.45 -3.36
N LYS A 70 12.45 10.88 -2.10
CA LYS A 70 13.10 10.18 -0.96
C LYS A 70 12.60 8.75 -0.79
N VAL A 71 11.38 8.46 -1.25
CA VAL A 71 10.73 7.14 -1.18
C VAL A 71 11.38 6.13 -2.12
N LEU A 72 11.86 6.59 -3.28
CA LEU A 72 12.39 5.74 -4.35
C LEU A 72 13.86 5.33 -4.12
N ASP A 73 14.65 6.15 -3.41
CA ASP A 73 16.07 5.87 -3.20
C ASP A 73 16.32 4.70 -2.23
N ALA A 74 15.33 4.33 -1.41
CA ALA A 74 15.49 3.33 -0.35
C ALA A 74 15.02 1.91 -0.76
N LEU A 75 14.36 1.75 -1.92
CA LEU A 75 14.05 0.43 -2.49
C LEU A 75 15.33 -0.21 -3.08
N PRO A 76 15.65 -1.48 -2.78
CA PRO A 76 16.93 -2.09 -3.19
C PRO A 76 16.99 -2.49 -4.68
N ASP A 77 15.85 -2.71 -5.36
CA ASP A 77 15.81 -3.17 -6.76
C ASP A 77 15.09 -2.17 -7.69
N CYS A 78 15.64 -1.97 -8.89
CA CYS A 78 15.08 -1.10 -9.92
C CYS A 78 13.76 -1.63 -10.49
N ARG A 79 13.60 -2.96 -10.59
CA ARG A 79 12.38 -3.58 -11.12
C ARG A 79 11.17 -3.31 -10.23
N THR A 80 11.33 -3.49 -8.92
CA THR A 80 10.27 -3.23 -7.94
C THR A 80 9.85 -1.77 -7.92
N LYS A 81 10.81 -0.83 -8.04
CA LYS A 81 10.51 0.61 -8.17
C LYS A 81 9.65 0.89 -9.40
N GLU A 82 9.98 0.28 -10.53
CA GLU A 82 9.23 0.47 -11.78
C GLU A 82 7.81 -0.10 -11.69
N ALA A 83 7.65 -1.29 -11.11
CA ALA A 83 6.33 -1.87 -10.85
C ALA A 83 5.48 -0.99 -9.93
N TYR A 84 6.06 -0.50 -8.82
CA TYR A 84 5.36 0.37 -7.87
C TYR A 84 4.93 1.70 -8.49
N LEU A 85 5.79 2.33 -9.29
CA LEU A 85 5.45 3.58 -10.01
C LEU A 85 4.34 3.37 -11.04
N ASP A 86 4.36 2.26 -11.77
CA ASP A 86 3.28 1.92 -12.71
C ASP A 86 1.94 1.76 -11.97
N ILE A 87 1.95 1.07 -10.82
CA ILE A 87 0.79 0.91 -9.95
C ILE A 87 0.28 2.29 -9.49
N LEU A 88 1.16 3.15 -8.95
CA LEU A 88 0.82 4.49 -8.47
C LEU A 88 0.17 5.35 -9.57
N CYS A 89 0.76 5.38 -10.76
CA CYS A 89 0.25 6.15 -11.89
C CYS A 89 -1.14 5.66 -12.32
N THR A 90 -1.34 4.35 -12.41
CA THR A 90 -2.63 3.78 -12.77
C THR A 90 -3.68 4.07 -11.70
N MET A 91 -3.34 3.95 -10.41
CA MET A 91 -4.24 4.28 -9.30
C MET A 91 -4.64 5.76 -9.31
N HIS A 92 -3.68 6.66 -9.54
CA HIS A 92 -3.97 8.09 -9.69
C HIS A 92 -4.95 8.35 -10.85
N ASN A 93 -4.77 7.69 -12.00
CA ASN A 93 -5.68 7.81 -13.14
C ASN A 93 -7.10 7.31 -12.78
N ILE A 94 -7.22 6.14 -12.15
CA ILE A 94 -8.52 5.58 -11.75
C ILE A 94 -9.24 6.53 -10.79
N PHE A 95 -8.54 7.03 -9.77
CA PHE A 95 -9.13 7.94 -8.79
C PHE A 95 -9.49 9.29 -9.39
N THR A 96 -8.76 9.74 -10.42
CA THR A 96 -9.07 10.97 -11.15
C THR A 96 -10.27 10.79 -12.08
N ILE A 97 -10.29 9.75 -12.90
CA ILE A 97 -11.41 9.43 -13.80
C ILE A 97 -12.66 9.08 -12.99
N GLY A 98 -12.52 8.45 -11.83
CA GLY A 98 -13.62 8.15 -10.91
C GLY A 98 -14.37 9.38 -10.41
N ARG A 99 -13.75 10.57 -10.46
CA ARG A 99 -14.42 11.86 -10.17
C ARG A 99 -15.25 12.38 -11.35
N GLU A 100 -15.07 11.83 -12.54
CA GLU A 100 -15.80 12.21 -13.75
C GLU A 100 -16.90 11.16 -14.06
N ASP A 101 -17.96 11.54 -14.79
CA ASP A 101 -19.02 10.62 -15.24
C ASP A 101 -18.61 9.75 -16.43
N LYS A 102 -17.35 9.30 -16.46
CA LYS A 102 -16.82 8.42 -17.51
C LYS A 102 -16.72 6.98 -17.03
N GLU A 103 -16.82 6.05 -17.98
CA GLU A 103 -16.42 4.67 -17.76
C GLU A 103 -14.91 4.61 -17.46
N ILE A 104 -14.54 3.71 -16.54
CA ILE A 104 -13.13 3.47 -16.20
C ILE A 104 -12.65 2.32 -17.08
N ASP A 105 -11.57 2.53 -17.84
CA ASP A 105 -10.88 1.43 -18.50
C ASP A 105 -10.16 0.59 -17.43
N PHE A 106 -10.60 -0.65 -17.24
CA PHE A 106 -10.02 -1.56 -16.25
C PHE A 106 -8.83 -2.35 -16.75
N LYS A 107 -8.52 -2.29 -18.05
CA LYS A 107 -7.36 -3.00 -18.62
C LYS A 107 -6.03 -2.57 -17.99
N PRO A 108 -5.76 -1.28 -17.72
CA PRO A 108 -4.59 -0.87 -16.94
C PRO A 108 -4.56 -1.46 -15.52
N VAL A 109 -5.73 -1.65 -14.90
CA VAL A 109 -5.86 -2.23 -13.56
C VAL A 109 -5.52 -3.72 -13.58
N ASP A 110 -5.93 -4.43 -14.62
CA ASP A 110 -5.58 -5.84 -14.83
C ASP A 110 -4.06 -6.04 -14.90
N ASP A 111 -3.36 -5.16 -15.61
CA ASP A 111 -1.91 -5.23 -15.75
C ASP A 111 -1.20 -4.90 -14.42
N VAL A 112 -1.73 -3.94 -13.67
CA VAL A 112 -1.29 -3.60 -12.30
C VAL A 112 -1.49 -4.79 -11.35
N VAL A 113 -2.67 -5.39 -11.34
CA VAL A 113 -2.99 -6.56 -10.51
C VAL A 113 -2.06 -7.74 -10.82
N LYS A 114 -1.81 -8.02 -12.11
CA LYS A 114 -0.86 -9.08 -12.51
C LYS A 114 0.55 -8.80 -12.01
N LYS A 115 1.03 -7.56 -12.15
CA LYS A 115 2.36 -7.16 -11.64
C LYS A 115 2.42 -7.30 -10.12
N LEU A 116 1.42 -6.81 -9.41
CA LEU A 116 1.34 -6.84 -7.96
C LEU A 116 1.39 -8.28 -7.43
N ILE A 117 0.59 -9.18 -8.00
CA ILE A 117 0.64 -10.61 -7.65
C ILE A 117 2.00 -11.20 -7.99
N THR A 118 2.55 -10.90 -9.17
CA THR A 118 3.87 -11.41 -9.58
C THR A 118 4.95 -11.00 -8.59
N GLU A 119 5.01 -9.74 -8.18
CA GLU A 119 6.02 -9.24 -7.25
C GLU A 119 5.88 -9.89 -5.86
N VAL A 120 4.64 -10.05 -5.34
CA VAL A 120 4.38 -10.76 -4.08
C VAL A 120 4.85 -12.22 -4.15
N THR A 121 4.56 -12.92 -5.26
CA THR A 121 4.95 -14.34 -5.42
C THR A 121 6.45 -14.56 -5.63
N ILE A 122 7.19 -13.51 -6.01
CA ILE A 122 8.64 -13.59 -6.22
C ILE A 122 9.41 -13.39 -4.91
N SER A 123 8.93 -12.52 -4.02
CA SER A 123 9.61 -12.24 -2.75
C SER A 123 8.66 -11.74 -1.67
N GLU A 124 8.40 -12.59 -0.68
CA GLU A 124 7.62 -12.25 0.51
C GLU A 124 8.29 -11.12 1.32
N ASP A 125 9.61 -11.15 1.45
CA ASP A 125 10.39 -10.11 2.14
C ASP A 125 10.27 -8.72 1.48
N MET A 126 10.02 -8.67 0.17
CA MET A 126 9.83 -7.42 -0.57
C MET A 126 8.54 -6.70 -0.18
N VAL A 127 7.48 -7.43 0.18
CA VAL A 127 6.18 -6.83 0.55
C VAL A 127 6.33 -5.96 1.80
N MET A 128 7.07 -6.46 2.80
CA MET A 128 7.33 -5.73 4.03
C MET A 128 8.19 -4.49 3.79
N GLN A 129 9.14 -4.57 2.85
CA GLN A 129 9.92 -3.41 2.43
C GLN A 129 9.02 -2.39 1.73
N LEU A 130 8.22 -2.81 0.73
CA LEU A 130 7.34 -1.95 -0.06
C LEU A 130 6.37 -1.14 0.79
N THR A 131 5.73 -1.80 1.77
CA THR A 131 4.78 -1.13 2.67
C THR A 131 5.42 -0.17 3.67
N SER A 132 6.75 -0.26 3.86
CA SER A 132 7.51 0.62 4.75
C SER A 132 7.81 2.00 4.12
N PHE A 133 7.82 2.11 2.79
CA PHE A 133 8.16 3.33 2.04
C PHE A 133 6.94 4.24 1.84
N ARG A 134 6.96 5.50 2.34
CA ARG A 134 5.82 6.44 2.16
C ARG A 134 6.25 7.91 2.07
N SER A 135 5.60 8.66 1.16
CA SER A 135 5.61 10.13 1.10
C SER A 135 4.35 10.71 1.75
N TYR A 136 4.46 11.95 2.25
CA TYR A 136 3.39 12.63 2.99
C TYR A 136 2.20 13.10 2.13
N HIS A 137 2.32 13.14 0.81
CA HIS A 137 1.42 13.92 -0.05
C HIS A 137 0.30 13.13 -0.76
N GLU A 138 0.38 11.80 -0.86
CA GLU A 138 -0.68 10.97 -1.47
C GLU A 138 -1.04 9.75 -0.59
N TYR A 139 -1.48 10.03 0.63
CA TYR A 139 -1.80 9.01 1.64
C TYR A 139 -2.78 7.95 1.14
N THR A 140 -3.88 8.36 0.50
CA THR A 140 -4.95 7.44 0.06
C THR A 140 -4.49 6.49 -1.04
N LEU A 141 -3.73 6.95 -2.04
CA LEU A 141 -3.26 6.08 -3.12
C LEU A 141 -2.21 5.10 -2.62
N THR A 142 -1.26 5.57 -1.81
CA THR A 142 -0.23 4.72 -1.19
C THR A 142 -0.86 3.68 -0.26
N HIS A 143 -1.89 4.08 0.50
CA HIS A 143 -2.67 3.19 1.35
C HIS A 143 -3.33 2.06 0.55
N SER A 144 -4.10 2.39 -0.48
CA SER A 144 -4.75 1.38 -1.34
C SER A 144 -3.76 0.38 -1.96
N ILE A 145 -2.58 0.86 -2.38
CA ILE A 145 -1.53 -0.01 -2.93
C ILE A 145 -0.99 -0.96 -1.87
N ASN A 146 -0.71 -0.46 -0.67
CA ASN A 146 -0.16 -1.27 0.40
C ASN A 146 -1.19 -2.28 0.94
N VAL A 147 -2.45 -1.90 1.08
CA VAL A 147 -3.54 -2.81 1.43
C VAL A 147 -3.63 -3.94 0.40
N ALA A 148 -3.57 -3.62 -0.90
CA ALA A 148 -3.56 -4.66 -1.94
C ALA A 148 -2.34 -5.59 -1.84
N LEU A 149 -1.13 -5.04 -1.63
CA LEU A 149 0.10 -5.83 -1.45
C LEU A 149 0.00 -6.78 -0.25
N LEU A 150 -0.43 -6.27 0.91
CA LEU A 150 -0.58 -7.04 2.15
C LEU A 150 -1.69 -8.10 2.03
N ALA A 151 -2.80 -7.76 1.39
CA ALA A 151 -3.93 -8.68 1.21
C ALA A 151 -3.55 -9.82 0.25
N VAL A 152 -2.87 -9.52 -0.86
CA VAL A 152 -2.36 -10.54 -1.78
C VAL A 152 -1.29 -11.41 -1.12
N PHE A 153 -0.42 -10.80 -0.31
CA PHE A 153 0.55 -11.52 0.51
C PHE A 153 -0.15 -12.50 1.46
N LEU A 154 -1.15 -12.06 2.21
CA LEU A 154 -1.92 -12.92 3.09
C LEU A 154 -2.61 -14.06 2.31
N GLY A 155 -3.22 -13.74 1.16
CA GLY A 155 -3.79 -14.75 0.28
C GLY A 155 -2.75 -15.76 -0.23
N HIS A 156 -1.52 -15.32 -0.48
CA HIS A 156 -0.41 -16.19 -0.89
C HIS A 156 0.02 -17.13 0.24
N VAL A 157 0.16 -16.61 1.46
CA VAL A 157 0.46 -17.41 2.68
C VAL A 157 -0.62 -18.48 2.90
N LEU A 158 -1.89 -18.13 2.65
CA LEU A 158 -3.04 -19.04 2.70
C LEU A 158 -3.12 -20.00 1.50
N LYS A 159 -2.18 -19.94 0.56
CA LYS A 159 -2.10 -20.76 -0.66
C LYS A 159 -3.36 -20.70 -1.52
N LEU A 160 -3.98 -19.53 -1.58
CA LEU A 160 -5.21 -19.33 -2.35
C LEU A 160 -4.92 -19.40 -3.86
N PRO A 161 -5.89 -19.87 -4.66
CA PRO A 161 -5.73 -19.95 -6.11
C PRO A 161 -5.58 -18.56 -6.72
N MET A 162 -4.87 -18.48 -7.85
CA MET A 162 -4.62 -17.24 -8.59
C MET A 162 -5.89 -16.43 -8.90
N SER A 163 -7.01 -17.11 -9.16
CA SER A 163 -8.31 -16.45 -9.37
C SER A 163 -8.76 -15.64 -8.16
N LEU A 164 -8.53 -16.13 -6.95
CA LEU A 164 -8.89 -15.45 -5.71
C LEU A 164 -7.89 -14.35 -5.36
N LEU A 165 -6.59 -14.56 -5.62
CA LEU A 165 -5.58 -13.52 -5.49
C LEU A 165 -5.88 -12.31 -6.37
N ARG A 166 -6.39 -12.52 -7.60
CA ARG A 166 -6.84 -11.43 -8.47
C ARG A 166 -7.99 -10.63 -7.85
N ILE A 167 -8.98 -11.31 -7.27
CA ILE A 167 -10.12 -10.65 -6.60
C ILE A 167 -9.64 -9.82 -5.41
N ILE A 168 -8.78 -10.40 -4.58
CA ILE A 168 -8.18 -9.72 -3.42
C ILE A 168 -7.35 -8.51 -3.85
N ALA A 169 -6.54 -8.63 -4.90
CA ALA A 169 -5.76 -7.52 -5.44
C ALA A 169 -6.65 -6.37 -5.94
N TYR A 170 -7.70 -6.70 -6.70
CA TYR A 170 -8.67 -5.72 -7.20
C TYR A 170 -9.41 -5.02 -6.06
N GLY A 171 -9.98 -5.80 -5.14
CA GLY A 171 -10.69 -5.28 -3.99
C GLY A 171 -9.78 -4.43 -3.09
N GLY A 172 -8.57 -4.89 -2.80
CA GLY A 172 -7.60 -4.13 -2.00
C GLY A 172 -7.19 -2.80 -2.63
N LEU A 173 -7.02 -2.74 -3.97
CA LEU A 173 -6.72 -1.47 -4.65
C LEU A 173 -7.90 -0.49 -4.61
N LEU A 174 -9.13 -1.01 -4.69
CA LEU A 174 -10.31 -0.17 -4.90
C LEU A 174 -11.23 -0.07 -3.67
N HIS A 175 -10.89 -0.68 -2.54
CA HIS A 175 -11.74 -0.74 -1.33
C HIS A 175 -12.24 0.65 -0.92
N ASP A 176 -11.36 1.63 -1.05
CA ASP A 176 -11.56 3.01 -0.64
C ASP A 176 -12.04 3.96 -1.74
N ILE A 177 -12.35 3.46 -2.95
CA ILE A 177 -12.69 4.32 -4.10
C ILE A 177 -13.92 5.22 -3.83
N GLY A 178 -14.84 4.76 -2.96
CA GLY A 178 -16.00 5.55 -2.57
C GLY A 178 -15.67 6.82 -1.78
N LYS A 179 -14.45 6.96 -1.23
CA LYS A 179 -13.99 8.21 -0.59
C LYS A 179 -13.98 9.39 -1.57
N LEU A 180 -13.99 9.13 -2.88
CA LEU A 180 -14.18 10.17 -3.91
C LEU A 180 -15.52 10.90 -3.82
N ARG A 181 -16.55 10.28 -3.21
CA ARG A 181 -17.87 10.90 -2.97
C ARG A 181 -18.00 11.53 -1.57
N VAL A 182 -16.97 11.42 -0.73
CA VAL A 182 -16.94 12.05 0.61
C VAL A 182 -16.46 13.50 0.46
N PRO A 183 -17.11 14.49 1.11
CA PRO A 183 -16.66 15.88 1.07
C PRO A 183 -15.22 16.06 1.52
N ALA A 184 -14.46 16.88 0.79
CA ALA A 184 -13.03 17.08 1.03
C ALA A 184 -12.76 17.74 2.40
N GLU A 185 -13.69 18.54 2.90
CA GLU A 185 -13.62 19.21 4.20
C GLU A 185 -13.69 18.19 5.35
N ILE A 186 -14.45 17.11 5.16
CA ILE A 186 -14.55 16.01 6.12
C ILE A 186 -13.33 15.10 6.01
N LEU A 187 -12.97 14.71 4.78
CA LEU A 187 -11.87 13.78 4.53
C LEU A 187 -10.50 14.34 4.98
N ASN A 188 -10.28 15.64 4.81
CA ASN A 188 -9.01 16.30 5.15
C ASN A 188 -9.05 17.08 6.48
N LYS A 189 -10.09 16.89 7.30
CA LYS A 189 -10.25 17.62 8.56
C LYS A 189 -9.06 17.39 9.49
N PRO A 190 -8.37 18.45 9.97
CA PRO A 190 -7.32 18.30 10.96
C PRO A 190 -7.94 18.07 12.34
N GLY A 191 -7.94 16.82 12.81
CA GLY A 191 -8.43 16.44 14.13
C GLY A 191 -9.53 15.37 14.10
N PRO A 192 -10.17 15.08 15.24
CA PRO A 192 -11.24 14.09 15.31
C PRO A 192 -12.49 14.55 14.55
N LEU A 193 -13.16 13.58 13.96
CA LEU A 193 -14.48 13.77 13.34
C LEU A 193 -15.57 13.72 14.42
N ASN A 194 -16.61 14.52 14.23
CA ASN A 194 -17.84 14.42 15.04
C ASN A 194 -18.72 13.26 14.55
N GLU A 195 -19.83 12.99 15.25
CA GLU A 195 -20.72 11.87 14.92
C GLU A 195 -21.34 11.98 13.52
N GLU A 196 -21.75 13.19 13.10
CA GLU A 196 -22.34 13.43 11.78
C GLU A 196 -21.32 13.20 10.66
N GLU A 197 -20.10 13.69 10.84
CA GLU A 197 -18.97 13.49 9.93
C GLU A 197 -18.57 12.01 9.84
N LEU A 198 -18.61 11.28 10.96
CA LEU A 198 -18.37 9.83 10.98
C LEU A 198 -19.43 9.08 10.17
N VAL A 199 -20.70 9.46 10.28
CA VAL A 199 -21.78 8.86 9.46
C VAL A 199 -21.48 9.06 7.98
N VAL A 200 -21.08 10.27 7.56
CA VAL A 200 -20.75 10.54 6.15
C VAL A 200 -19.56 9.71 5.67
N ILE A 201 -18.49 9.60 6.46
CA ILE A 201 -17.35 8.75 6.07
C ILE A 201 -17.76 7.28 5.97
N ARG A 202 -18.59 6.78 6.87
CA ARG A 202 -19.05 5.38 6.87
C ARG A 202 -19.86 4.99 5.64
N MET A 203 -20.29 5.97 4.83
CA MET A 203 -20.97 5.71 3.56
C MET A 203 -20.03 5.35 2.42
N HIS A 204 -18.71 5.55 2.55
CA HIS A 204 -17.78 5.29 1.44
C HIS A 204 -17.78 3.84 0.91
N PRO A 205 -18.04 2.77 1.69
CA PRO A 205 -18.15 1.43 1.11
C PRO A 205 -19.35 1.33 0.16
N ILE A 206 -20.49 1.91 0.54
CA ILE A 206 -21.71 1.98 -0.29
C ILE A 206 -21.43 2.79 -1.55
N TYR A 207 -20.82 3.97 -1.41
CA TYR A 207 -20.46 4.82 -2.54
C TYR A 207 -19.52 4.12 -3.52
N GLY A 208 -18.54 3.37 -3.00
CA GLY A 208 -17.61 2.60 -3.81
C GLY A 208 -18.32 1.48 -4.55
N TYR A 209 -19.17 0.71 -3.87
CA TYR A 209 -19.97 -0.36 -4.45
C TYR A 209 -20.85 0.16 -5.59
N GLU A 210 -21.64 1.21 -5.35
CA GLU A 210 -22.53 1.81 -6.35
C GLU A 210 -21.76 2.34 -7.56
N MET A 211 -20.68 3.08 -7.30
CA MET A 211 -19.82 3.63 -8.36
C MET A 211 -19.25 2.53 -9.25
N MET A 212 -18.78 1.45 -8.65
CA MET A 212 -18.16 0.34 -9.39
C MET A 212 -19.19 -0.51 -10.12
N LYS A 213 -20.38 -0.69 -9.55
CA LYS A 213 -21.49 -1.36 -10.23
C LYS A 213 -21.93 -0.62 -11.50
N GLU A 214 -21.91 0.71 -11.47
CA GLU A 214 -22.22 1.56 -12.61
C GLU A 214 -21.08 1.62 -13.64
N LYS A 215 -19.85 1.90 -13.19
CA LYS A 215 -18.70 2.16 -14.06
C LYS A 215 -17.97 0.91 -14.54
N ALA A 216 -18.21 -0.24 -13.91
CA ALA A 216 -17.47 -1.48 -14.14
C ALA A 216 -18.38 -2.74 -14.21
N PRO A 217 -19.51 -2.72 -14.95
CA PRO A 217 -20.51 -3.79 -14.88
C PRO A 217 -20.04 -5.16 -15.39
N LYS A 218 -18.85 -5.22 -16.01
CA LYS A 218 -18.26 -6.45 -16.56
C LYS A 218 -17.25 -7.12 -15.63
N LEU A 219 -16.89 -6.48 -14.52
CA LEU A 219 -15.96 -7.06 -13.57
C LEU A 219 -16.70 -8.08 -12.66
N ASP A 220 -15.93 -8.98 -12.05
CA ASP A 220 -16.41 -10.06 -11.18
C ASP A 220 -17.04 -9.53 -9.88
N GLU A 221 -18.33 -9.73 -9.63
CA GLU A 221 -19.02 -9.16 -8.45
C GLU A 221 -18.33 -9.44 -7.09
N ARG A 222 -17.48 -10.47 -6.98
CA ARG A 222 -16.72 -10.77 -5.76
C ARG A 222 -15.74 -9.66 -5.33
N PHE A 223 -15.26 -8.78 -6.21
CA PHE A 223 -14.49 -7.61 -5.73
C PHE A 223 -15.39 -6.50 -5.19
N LEU A 224 -16.65 -6.41 -5.66
CA LEU A 224 -17.63 -5.44 -5.13
C LEU A 224 -17.97 -5.75 -3.67
N ASP A 225 -18.05 -7.03 -3.34
CA ASP A 225 -18.22 -7.51 -1.96
C ASP A 225 -17.11 -7.00 -1.03
N ILE A 226 -15.85 -7.02 -1.48
CA ILE A 226 -14.73 -6.44 -0.71
C ILE A 226 -14.94 -4.94 -0.49
N ILE A 227 -15.27 -4.21 -1.56
CA ILE A 227 -15.47 -2.75 -1.47
C ILE A 227 -16.60 -2.42 -0.49
N LEU A 228 -17.68 -3.20 -0.48
CA LEU A 228 -18.82 -2.98 0.39
C LEU A 228 -18.54 -3.38 1.85
N HIS A 229 -17.80 -4.48 2.08
CA HIS A 229 -17.71 -5.13 3.39
C HIS A 229 -16.33 -5.09 4.06
N HIS A 230 -15.33 -4.38 3.52
CA HIS A 230 -14.00 -4.31 4.15
C HIS A 230 -13.97 -3.65 5.54
N HIS A 231 -15.05 -2.97 5.94
CA HIS A 231 -15.24 -2.41 7.28
C HIS A 231 -16.26 -3.16 8.15
N GLU A 232 -16.78 -4.27 7.63
CA GLU A 232 -17.53 -5.20 8.46
C GLU A 232 -16.62 -5.91 9.46
N LYS A 233 -17.22 -6.33 10.57
CA LYS A 233 -16.52 -6.98 11.68
C LYS A 233 -17.10 -8.34 11.93
N THR A 234 -16.26 -9.28 12.37
CA THR A 234 -16.71 -10.66 12.58
C THR A 234 -17.75 -10.81 13.70
N ASP A 235 -17.90 -9.82 14.58
CA ASP A 235 -18.96 -9.71 15.60
C ASP A 235 -20.24 -9.00 15.14
N GLY A 236 -20.28 -8.48 13.90
CA GLY A 236 -21.41 -7.73 13.35
C GLY A 236 -21.51 -6.27 13.82
N SER A 237 -20.53 -5.75 14.57
CA SER A 237 -20.48 -4.33 14.97
C SER A 237 -19.91 -3.40 13.90
N GLY A 238 -19.64 -3.95 12.72
CA GLY A 238 -19.11 -3.26 11.56
C GLY A 238 -20.18 -2.46 10.79
N TYR A 239 -19.82 -2.03 9.59
CA TYR A 239 -20.70 -1.30 8.69
C TYR A 239 -20.34 -1.63 7.23
N PRO A 240 -21.25 -1.45 6.26
CA PRO A 240 -22.56 -0.78 6.37
C PRO A 240 -23.77 -1.66 6.76
N GLU A 241 -23.70 -2.99 6.60
CA GLU A 241 -24.83 -3.91 6.73
C GLU A 241 -24.81 -4.69 8.06
N GLY A 242 -23.69 -4.71 8.78
CA GLY A 242 -23.54 -5.44 10.05
C GLY A 242 -23.43 -6.95 9.85
N ILE A 243 -22.93 -7.38 8.69
CA ILE A 243 -22.69 -8.80 8.39
C ILE A 243 -21.57 -9.33 9.30
N SER A 244 -21.70 -10.57 9.76
CA SER A 244 -20.83 -11.14 10.79
C SER A 244 -20.29 -12.52 10.43
N GLY A 245 -19.21 -12.92 11.10
CA GLY A 245 -18.66 -14.27 11.03
C GLY A 245 -18.44 -14.81 9.61
N GLU A 246 -19.01 -15.99 9.34
CA GLU A 246 -18.84 -16.71 8.08
C GLU A 246 -19.65 -16.12 6.91
N ASP A 247 -20.62 -15.25 7.19
CA ASP A 247 -21.36 -14.52 6.15
C ASP A 247 -20.47 -13.48 5.46
N LEU A 248 -19.37 -13.08 6.10
CA LEU A 248 -18.31 -12.30 5.47
C LEU A 248 -17.46 -13.17 4.56
N SER A 249 -17.35 -12.76 3.30
CA SER A 249 -16.52 -13.46 2.33
C SER A 249 -15.07 -13.54 2.80
N LEU A 250 -14.40 -14.65 2.45
CA LEU A 250 -12.98 -14.82 2.74
C LEU A 250 -12.13 -13.66 2.19
N PRO A 251 -12.33 -13.17 0.93
CA PRO A 251 -11.61 -12.00 0.44
C PRO A 251 -11.84 -10.72 1.25
N ALA A 252 -13.08 -10.45 1.71
CA ALA A 252 -13.37 -9.28 2.53
C ALA A 252 -12.65 -9.35 3.88
N ARG A 253 -12.65 -10.52 4.53
CA ARG A 253 -11.92 -10.76 5.78
C ARG A 253 -10.40 -10.57 5.63
N ILE A 254 -9.83 -11.05 4.52
CA ILE A 254 -8.40 -10.86 4.19
C ILE A 254 -8.06 -9.38 4.04
N VAL A 255 -8.89 -8.63 3.28
CA VAL A 255 -8.64 -7.21 3.03
C VAL A 255 -8.84 -6.37 4.29
N ALA A 256 -9.80 -6.71 5.16
CA ALA A 256 -9.98 -6.04 6.45
C ALA A 256 -8.74 -6.15 7.35
N VAL A 257 -8.10 -7.32 7.42
CA VAL A 257 -6.84 -7.49 8.18
C VAL A 257 -5.72 -6.62 7.58
N ALA A 258 -5.58 -6.62 6.25
CA ALA A 258 -4.58 -5.82 5.55
C ALA A 258 -4.80 -4.31 5.73
N ASP A 259 -6.05 -3.85 5.65
CA ASP A 259 -6.45 -2.45 5.86
C ASP A 259 -6.12 -1.98 7.29
N VAL A 260 -6.54 -2.74 8.30
CA VAL A 260 -6.23 -2.41 9.70
C VAL A 260 -4.72 -2.38 9.93
N TYR A 261 -3.96 -3.36 9.44
CA TYR A 261 -2.51 -3.36 9.59
C TYR A 261 -1.85 -2.14 8.93
N ASP A 262 -2.28 -1.79 7.72
CA ASP A 262 -1.76 -0.61 7.00
C ASP A 262 -2.10 0.69 7.74
N ALA A 263 -3.32 0.79 8.26
CA ALA A 263 -3.79 1.94 9.03
C ALA A 263 -2.99 2.16 10.33
N LEU A 264 -2.57 1.08 11.02
CA LEU A 264 -1.77 1.15 12.25
C LEU A 264 -0.30 1.46 11.97
N SER A 265 0.24 0.85 10.92
CA SER A 265 1.64 0.97 10.52
C SER A 265 1.91 2.20 9.64
N SER A 266 0.92 3.06 9.42
CA SER A 266 1.08 4.30 8.64
C SER A 266 1.05 5.56 9.51
N THR A 267 1.91 6.53 9.20
CA THR A 267 1.85 7.86 9.80
C THR A 267 0.66 8.60 9.20
N ARG A 268 -0.31 9.01 10.02
CA ARG A 268 -1.42 9.88 9.62
C ARG A 268 -1.15 11.30 10.10
N SER A 269 -1.80 12.30 9.49
CA SER A 269 -1.73 13.71 9.92
C SER A 269 -2.04 13.92 11.41
N TYR A 270 -2.69 12.94 12.04
CA TYR A 270 -3.12 12.95 13.44
C TYR A 270 -2.58 11.79 14.30
N ARG A 271 -1.74 10.87 13.78
CA ARG A 271 -1.23 9.69 14.54
C ARG A 271 0.19 9.31 14.14
N GLN A 272 1.07 9.15 15.13
CA GLN A 272 2.39 8.56 14.93
C GLN A 272 2.28 7.07 14.58
N ARG A 273 3.12 6.60 13.64
CA ARG A 273 3.22 5.20 13.21
C ARG A 273 3.49 4.29 14.42
N MET A 274 2.73 3.19 14.52
CA MET A 274 3.05 2.09 15.43
C MET A 274 4.22 1.26 14.90
N LEU A 275 5.05 0.76 15.80
CA LEU A 275 6.08 -0.21 15.45
C LEU A 275 5.43 -1.53 14.98
N PRO A 276 6.10 -2.34 14.14
CA PRO A 276 5.51 -3.56 13.61
C PRO A 276 4.99 -4.53 14.68
N HIS A 277 5.69 -4.66 15.81
CA HIS A 277 5.26 -5.51 16.93
C HIS A 277 4.00 -4.97 17.63
N GLU A 278 3.89 -3.64 17.81
CA GLU A 278 2.69 -3.00 18.37
C GLU A 278 1.48 -3.18 17.44
N SER A 279 1.70 -3.08 16.13
CA SER A 279 0.66 -3.29 15.12
C SER A 279 0.14 -4.74 15.16
N ILE A 280 1.03 -5.70 15.37
CA ILE A 280 0.67 -7.13 15.49
C ILE A 280 -0.05 -7.42 16.80
N GLU A 281 0.40 -6.84 17.91
CA GLU A 281 -0.32 -6.93 19.19
C GLU A 281 -1.74 -6.38 19.04
N TYR A 282 -1.91 -5.24 18.38
CA TYR A 282 -3.22 -4.68 18.09
C TYR A 282 -4.08 -5.65 17.27
N LEU A 283 -3.56 -6.19 16.16
CA LEU A 283 -4.31 -7.16 15.34
C LEU A 283 -4.76 -8.36 16.17
N PHE A 284 -3.89 -8.87 17.04
CA PHE A 284 -4.21 -9.99 17.93
C PHE A 284 -5.35 -9.63 18.89
N VAL A 285 -5.30 -8.45 19.51
CA VAL A 285 -6.38 -7.96 20.38
C VAL A 285 -7.69 -7.78 19.61
N ASP A 286 -7.64 -7.24 18.39
CA ASP A 286 -8.84 -7.03 17.56
C ASP A 286 -9.46 -8.35 17.10
N ALA A 287 -8.64 -9.39 16.85
CA ALA A 287 -9.11 -10.75 16.63
C ALA A 287 -9.76 -11.35 17.89
N CYS A 288 -9.15 -11.21 19.08
CA CYS A 288 -9.75 -11.67 20.34
C CYS A 288 -11.10 -11.00 20.64
N ARG A 289 -11.26 -9.73 20.21
CA ARG A 289 -12.51 -8.99 20.30
C ARG A 289 -13.52 -9.36 19.23
N LYS A 290 -13.18 -10.25 18.30
CA LYS A 290 -14.00 -10.60 17.13
C LYS A 290 -14.33 -9.41 16.25
N HIS A 291 -13.41 -8.45 16.13
CA HIS A 291 -13.52 -7.44 15.08
C HIS A 291 -12.91 -7.96 13.78
N LEU A 292 -11.78 -8.65 13.88
CA LEU A 292 -11.11 -9.31 12.76
C LEU A 292 -11.27 -10.83 12.83
N ASP A 293 -11.09 -11.49 11.69
CA ASP A 293 -11.07 -12.94 11.62
C ASP A 293 -9.78 -13.49 12.23
N GLU A 294 -9.93 -14.40 13.19
CA GLU A 294 -8.81 -14.94 13.96
C GLU A 294 -7.84 -15.77 13.10
N ASP A 295 -8.36 -16.55 12.15
CA ASP A 295 -7.53 -17.38 11.28
C ASP A 295 -6.75 -16.52 10.27
N MET A 296 -7.37 -15.45 9.77
CA MET A 296 -6.70 -14.49 8.90
C MET A 296 -5.60 -13.73 9.64
N VAL A 297 -5.86 -13.29 10.86
CA VAL A 297 -4.83 -12.61 11.69
C VAL A 297 -3.69 -13.56 12.02
N LYS A 298 -3.96 -14.81 12.40
CA LYS A 298 -2.92 -15.82 12.64
C LYS A 298 -2.06 -16.05 11.40
N ALA A 299 -2.69 -16.26 10.24
CA ALA A 299 -1.98 -16.46 8.98
C ALA A 299 -1.12 -15.24 8.62
N PHE A 300 -1.64 -14.03 8.81
CA PHE A 300 -0.90 -12.79 8.58
C PHE A 300 0.33 -12.69 9.48
N ILE A 301 0.17 -12.92 10.78
CA ILE A 301 1.27 -12.90 11.75
C ILE A 301 2.32 -13.95 11.38
N HIS A 302 1.91 -15.16 10.98
CA HIS A 302 2.85 -16.22 10.60
C HIS A 302 3.65 -15.89 9.33
N GLY A 303 3.06 -15.14 8.40
CA GLY A 303 3.76 -14.72 7.19
C GLY A 303 4.70 -13.53 7.41
N VAL A 304 4.34 -12.59 8.27
CA VAL A 304 5.08 -11.33 8.37
C VAL A 304 6.40 -11.48 9.13
N THR A 305 7.50 -11.15 8.45
CA THR A 305 8.82 -10.96 9.07
C THR A 305 8.88 -9.63 9.83
N ILE A 306 8.68 -9.66 11.15
CA ILE A 306 8.70 -8.47 12.03
C ILE A 306 10.13 -7.93 12.20
N TYR A 307 11.08 -8.85 12.30
CA TYR A 307 12.48 -8.55 12.53
C TYR A 307 13.33 -9.27 11.47
N PRO A 308 13.62 -8.63 10.32
CA PRO A 308 14.49 -9.21 9.31
C PRO A 308 15.87 -9.57 9.85
N ALA A 309 16.53 -10.57 9.25
CA ALA A 309 17.90 -10.89 9.59
C ALA A 309 18.81 -9.65 9.39
N GLY A 310 19.71 -9.42 10.33
CA GLY A 310 20.56 -8.22 10.41
C GLY A 310 19.96 -7.07 11.22
N THR A 311 18.67 -7.11 11.60
CA THR A 311 18.07 -6.08 12.46
C THR A 311 18.80 -6.02 13.79
N LYS A 312 19.34 -4.84 14.13
CA LYS A 312 19.97 -4.60 15.43
C LYS A 312 18.92 -4.27 16.47
N VAL A 313 19.01 -4.89 17.64
CA VAL A 313 18.02 -4.78 18.72
C VAL A 313 18.68 -4.58 20.07
N GLU A 314 17.98 -3.86 20.95
CA GLU A 314 18.22 -3.83 22.39
C GLU A 314 17.14 -4.68 23.06
N LEU A 315 17.55 -5.56 23.98
CA LEU A 315 16.66 -6.43 24.75
C LEU A 315 16.27 -5.78 26.09
N THR A 316 15.18 -6.23 26.70
CA THR A 316 14.69 -5.72 27.99
C THR A 316 15.66 -5.90 29.15
N ASN A 317 16.58 -6.87 29.05
CA ASN A 317 17.64 -7.09 30.02
C ASN A 317 18.90 -6.23 29.76
N GLY A 318 18.85 -5.28 28.82
CA GLY A 318 19.92 -4.36 28.48
C GLY A 318 20.94 -4.90 27.48
N GLN A 319 20.90 -6.19 27.13
CA GLN A 319 21.78 -6.76 26.12
C GLN A 319 21.45 -6.25 24.71
N ARG A 320 22.46 -6.21 23.84
CA ARG A 320 22.32 -5.83 22.43
C ARG A 320 22.72 -6.97 21.52
N GLY A 321 22.09 -7.04 20.35
CA GLY A 321 22.34 -8.11 19.40
C GLY A 321 21.80 -7.82 18.01
N SER A 322 22.12 -8.72 17.09
CA SER A 322 21.57 -8.72 15.72
C SER A 322 20.69 -9.95 15.53
N VAL A 323 19.54 -9.76 14.89
CA VAL A 323 18.64 -10.85 14.51
C VAL A 323 19.33 -11.70 13.45
N ILE A 324 19.38 -13.01 13.65
CA ILE A 324 20.00 -13.94 12.69
C ILE A 324 19.00 -14.92 12.08
N GLY A 325 17.77 -14.95 12.60
CA GLY A 325 16.70 -15.77 12.08
C GLY A 325 15.46 -15.69 12.97
N PHE A 326 14.38 -16.28 12.50
CA PHE A 326 13.12 -16.39 13.24
C PHE A 326 12.67 -17.84 13.24
N GLN A 327 11.78 -18.16 14.18
CA GLN A 327 11.15 -19.46 14.25
C GLN A 327 9.75 -19.37 13.63
N GLU A 328 9.40 -20.39 12.83
CA GLU A 328 8.06 -20.51 12.27
C GLU A 328 7.01 -20.36 13.36
N PHE A 329 5.93 -19.62 13.09
CA PHE A 329 4.84 -19.29 14.03
C PHE A 329 5.19 -18.33 15.17
N PHE A 330 6.46 -17.94 15.37
CA PHE A 330 6.87 -17.04 16.46
C PHE A 330 7.73 -15.87 15.98
N PRO A 331 7.22 -15.02 15.07
CA PRO A 331 8.00 -13.92 14.47
C PRO A 331 8.42 -12.84 15.50
N MET A 332 7.72 -12.74 16.64
CA MET A 332 8.08 -11.85 17.75
C MET A 332 9.19 -12.40 18.66
N ARG A 333 9.62 -13.66 18.46
CA ARG A 333 10.64 -14.32 19.26
C ARG A 333 11.81 -14.79 18.38
N PRO A 334 12.54 -13.86 17.74
CA PRO A 334 13.65 -14.22 16.86
C PRO A 334 14.83 -14.83 17.61
N THR A 335 15.73 -15.43 16.86
CA THR A 335 17.06 -15.81 17.32
C THR A 335 18.02 -14.64 17.15
N ILE A 336 18.73 -14.28 18.22
CA ILE A 336 19.60 -13.11 18.31
C ILE A 336 21.05 -13.57 18.53
N ARG A 337 21.99 -12.97 17.79
CA ARG A 337 23.42 -13.04 18.10
C ARG A 337 23.79 -11.81 18.91
N LEU A 338 24.24 -12.00 20.14
CA LEU A 338 24.65 -10.92 21.04
C LEU A 338 25.91 -10.22 20.54
N GLU A 339 25.97 -8.88 20.65
CA GLU A 339 27.12 -8.10 20.18
C GLU A 339 28.36 -8.32 21.06
N ASP A 340 28.19 -8.40 22.39
CA ASP A 340 29.31 -8.47 23.34
C ASP A 340 29.97 -9.86 23.40
N THR A 341 29.16 -10.93 23.40
CA THR A 341 29.63 -12.31 23.60
C THR A 341 29.67 -13.13 22.32
N SER A 342 29.05 -12.64 21.23
CA SER A 342 28.77 -13.42 20.02
C SER A 342 27.91 -14.68 20.25
N GLU A 343 27.34 -14.85 21.46
CA GLU A 343 26.46 -15.96 21.80
C GLU A 343 25.15 -15.87 21.00
N ILE A 344 24.62 -17.03 20.63
CA ILE A 344 23.33 -17.14 19.95
C ILE A 344 22.27 -17.52 20.98
N ILE A 345 21.29 -16.64 21.16
CA ILE A 345 20.15 -16.87 22.04
C ILE A 345 18.87 -16.95 21.22
N ASN A 346 17.97 -17.85 21.58
CA ASN A 346 16.64 -17.95 20.98
C ASN A 346 15.61 -17.42 21.97
N LEU A 347 14.96 -16.29 21.62
CA LEU A 347 14.02 -15.62 22.52
C LEU A 347 12.76 -16.45 22.81
N LEU A 348 12.46 -17.48 22.03
CA LEU A 348 11.36 -18.41 22.31
C LEU A 348 11.55 -19.12 23.66
N TYR A 349 12.79 -19.45 24.03
CA TYR A 349 13.12 -20.12 25.29
C TYR A 349 13.41 -19.13 26.43
N MET A 350 13.28 -17.82 26.17
CA MET A 350 13.55 -16.75 27.14
C MET A 350 12.30 -15.84 27.27
N PRO A 351 11.20 -16.33 27.87
CA PRO A 351 9.91 -15.64 27.83
C PRO A 351 9.94 -14.22 28.41
N ASN A 352 10.82 -13.97 29.39
CA ASN A 352 10.97 -12.69 30.08
C ASN A 352 11.90 -11.70 29.37
N VAL A 353 12.55 -12.11 28.28
CA VAL A 353 13.43 -11.24 27.50
C VAL A 353 12.71 -10.87 26.21
N LEU A 354 12.46 -9.58 26.02
CA LEU A 354 11.75 -9.01 24.87
C LEU A 354 12.69 -8.07 24.10
N ILE A 355 12.38 -7.83 22.83
CA ILE A 355 12.99 -6.72 22.09
C ILE A 355 12.37 -5.43 22.61
N LYS A 356 13.22 -4.58 23.19
CA LYS A 356 12.86 -3.28 23.75
C LYS A 356 12.93 -2.18 22.69
N ASN A 357 14.01 -2.14 21.91
CA ASN A 357 14.22 -1.14 20.86
C ASN A 357 14.83 -1.77 19.61
N ILE A 358 14.45 -1.26 18.43
CA ILE A 358 15.19 -1.47 17.18
C ILE A 358 16.25 -0.37 17.08
N ILE A 359 17.50 -0.75 16.89
CA ILE A 359 18.63 0.17 16.79
C ILE A 359 18.83 0.50 15.31
N HIS A 360 18.32 1.64 14.85
CA HIS A 360 18.56 2.13 13.50
C HIS A 360 20.01 2.63 13.38
N GLN A 361 20.75 2.15 12.38
CA GLN A 361 22.03 2.77 12.01
C GLN A 361 21.73 4.12 11.35
N SER A 362 22.25 5.19 11.96
CA SER A 362 22.26 6.56 11.43
C SER A 362 23.11 6.70 10.19
#